data_AF-A0A2C1ZC84-F1
#
_entry.id   AF-A0A2C1ZC84-F1
#
_cell.length_a   1.000
_cell.length_b   1.000
_cell.length_c   1.000
_cell.angle_alpha   90.00
_cell.angle_beta   90.00
_cell.angle_gamma   90.00
#
_symmetry.space_group_name_H-M   'P 1'
#
loop_
_entity.id
_entity.type
_entity.pdbx_description
1 polymer ?
#
loop_
_entity_poly.entity_id
_entity_poly.type
_entity_poly.pdbx_seq_one_letter_code
_entity_poly.pdbx_strand_id
1 'polypeptide(L)'
;MLNQLIPEDTALLNKVQWIEGNAEQYFELIKQHELEGIVQKKADSKYQINKRSHDWLKVINYQYENVYISGLRKDEFGLLLNFDNGKYPGLLEFMPTPNKKDFYKQYRDFITEENDKFIYLNPKLKAKVKYRNLTKKGLFRVPSFVEWAS
;
A
#
# COMPACT_ATOMS: atom_id res chain seq x y z
N MET A 1 -10.97 -4.62 -33.00
CA MET A 1 -11.60 -5.80 -32.36
C MET A 1 -12.52 -5.42 -31.20
N LEU A 2 -12.05 -4.89 -30.05
CA LEU A 2 -12.95 -4.58 -28.92
C LEU A 2 -14.03 -3.54 -29.25
N ASN A 3 -13.63 -2.40 -29.84
CA ASN A 3 -14.58 -1.35 -30.25
C ASN A 3 -15.56 -1.80 -31.35
N GLN A 4 -15.27 -2.88 -32.06
CA GLN A 4 -16.20 -3.45 -33.05
C GLN A 4 -17.22 -4.37 -32.38
N LEU A 5 -16.80 -5.09 -31.32
CA LEU A 5 -17.67 -5.99 -30.56
C LEU A 5 -18.58 -5.24 -29.58
N ILE A 6 -18.07 -4.15 -28.99
CA ILE A 6 -18.80 -3.26 -28.09
C ILE A 6 -18.69 -1.85 -28.66
N PRO A 7 -19.58 -1.48 -29.60
CA PRO A 7 -19.51 -0.18 -30.28
C PRO A 7 -19.81 0.96 -29.32
N GLU A 8 -20.84 0.80 -28.49
CA GLU A 8 -21.34 1.83 -27.59
C GLU A 8 -21.29 1.37 -26.13
N ASP A 9 -21.08 2.34 -25.24
CA ASP A 9 -21.22 2.12 -23.80
C ASP A 9 -22.71 2.15 -23.44
N THR A 10 -23.09 1.37 -22.44
CA THR A 10 -24.47 1.24 -21.95
C THR A 10 -24.52 1.42 -20.44
N ALA A 11 -25.71 1.50 -19.87
CA ALA A 11 -25.88 1.55 -18.41
C ALA A 11 -25.28 0.34 -17.67
N LEU A 12 -25.13 -0.81 -18.35
CA LEU A 12 -24.64 -2.07 -17.74
C LEU A 12 -23.22 -2.45 -18.17
N LEU A 13 -22.72 -1.89 -19.26
CA LEU A 13 -21.44 -2.25 -19.85
C LEU A 13 -20.75 -1.01 -20.38
N ASN A 14 -19.59 -0.68 -19.81
CA ASN A 14 -18.77 0.46 -20.22
C ASN A 14 -17.36 -0.02 -20.52
N LYS A 15 -16.78 0.48 -21.60
CA LYS A 15 -15.35 0.30 -21.90
C LYS A 15 -14.54 1.16 -20.93
N VAL A 16 -13.41 0.61 -20.49
CA VAL A 16 -12.43 1.40 -19.74
C VAL A 16 -11.86 2.45 -20.67
N GLN A 17 -12.04 3.72 -20.31
CA GLN A 17 -11.49 4.84 -21.05
C GLN A 17 -9.97 4.83 -20.93
N TRP A 18 -9.29 5.19 -22.02
CA TRP A 18 -7.83 5.23 -22.10
C TRP A 18 -7.39 6.37 -23.00
N ILE A 19 -6.15 6.83 -22.80
CA ILE A 19 -5.50 7.84 -23.61
C ILE A 19 -4.10 7.38 -23.99
N GLU A 20 -3.60 7.84 -25.12
CA GLU A 20 -2.21 7.66 -25.52
C GLU A 20 -1.34 8.81 -24.97
N GLY A 21 -0.18 8.47 -24.39
CA GLY A 21 0.71 9.45 -23.76
C GLY A 21 0.11 10.13 -22.51
N ASN A 22 0.65 11.31 -22.16
CA ASN A 22 0.18 12.19 -21.06
C ASN A 22 0.00 11.51 -19.70
N ALA A 23 0.78 10.47 -19.41
CA ALA A 23 0.58 9.65 -18.22
C ALA A 23 0.80 10.43 -16.92
N GLU A 24 1.69 11.41 -16.91
CA GLU A 24 1.93 12.27 -15.75
C GLU A 24 0.71 13.16 -15.45
N GLN A 25 0.21 13.89 -16.44
CA GLN A 25 -0.97 14.74 -16.29
C GLN A 25 -2.21 13.92 -15.89
N TYR A 26 -2.38 12.74 -16.49
CA TYR A 26 -3.46 11.84 -16.12
C TYR A 26 -3.30 11.33 -14.70
N PHE A 27 -2.09 10.96 -14.28
CA PHE A 27 -1.83 10.53 -12.90
C PHE A 27 -2.08 11.66 -11.89
N GLU A 28 -1.74 12.91 -12.21
CA GLU A 28 -2.09 14.05 -11.35
C GLU A 28 -3.60 14.24 -11.22
N LEU A 29 -4.37 14.07 -12.31
CA LEU A 29 -5.83 14.11 -12.24
C LEU A 29 -6.39 12.96 -11.38
N ILE A 30 -5.84 11.75 -11.52
CA ILE A 30 -6.19 10.59 -10.68
C ILE A 30 -5.93 10.88 -9.20
N LYS A 31 -4.83 11.57 -8.86
CA LYS A 31 -4.57 12.01 -7.47
C LYS A 31 -5.59 13.02 -6.99
N GLN A 32 -5.93 14.02 -7.81
CA GLN A 32 -6.92 15.05 -7.47
C GLN A 32 -8.31 14.47 -7.18
N HIS A 33 -8.66 13.36 -7.85
CA HIS A 33 -9.91 12.64 -7.62
C HIS A 33 -9.80 11.52 -6.56
N GLU A 34 -8.68 11.44 -5.83
CA GLU A 34 -8.43 10.43 -4.79
C GLU A 34 -8.59 8.97 -5.29
N LEU A 35 -8.30 8.74 -6.57
CA LEU A 35 -8.36 7.41 -7.19
C LEU A 35 -7.06 6.63 -6.96
N GLU A 36 -7.14 5.29 -7.07
CA GLU A 36 -6.06 4.37 -6.67
C GLU A 36 -4.77 4.54 -7.48
N GLY A 37 -4.87 4.90 -8.76
CA GLY A 37 -3.74 4.99 -9.65
C GLY A 37 -4.10 4.73 -11.12
N ILE A 38 -3.07 4.51 -11.94
CA ILE A 38 -3.19 4.23 -13.36
C ILE A 38 -2.49 2.92 -13.73
N VAL A 39 -2.84 2.38 -14.90
CA VAL A 39 -2.12 1.28 -15.54
C VAL A 39 -1.61 1.75 -16.89
N GLN A 40 -0.29 1.76 -17.04
CA GLN A 40 0.39 2.02 -18.29
C GLN A 40 0.55 0.70 -19.04
N LYS A 41 0.11 0.65 -20.30
CA LYS A 41 0.20 -0.54 -21.14
C LYS A 41 0.94 -0.21 -22.42
N LYS A 42 1.92 -1.02 -22.79
CA LYS A 42 2.57 -0.92 -24.10
C LYS A 42 1.55 -1.31 -25.19
N ALA A 43 1.23 -0.38 -26.09
CA ALA A 43 0.11 -0.52 -27.03
C ALA A 43 0.25 -1.72 -27.97
N ASP A 44 1.47 -2.07 -28.35
CA ASP A 44 1.81 -3.19 -29.23
C ASP A 44 2.08 -4.51 -28.47
N SER A 45 1.93 -4.53 -27.13
CA SER A 45 2.17 -5.75 -26.35
C SER A 45 1.07 -6.78 -26.55
N LYS A 46 1.48 -8.05 -26.62
CA LYS A 46 0.55 -9.19 -26.58
C LYS A 46 0.16 -9.49 -25.14
N TYR A 47 -1.08 -9.92 -24.95
CA TYR A 47 -1.53 -10.43 -23.66
C TYR A 47 -0.77 -11.70 -23.28
N GLN A 48 -0.18 -11.73 -22.08
CA GLN A 48 0.59 -12.87 -21.57
C GLN A 48 -0.14 -13.51 -20.40
N ILE A 49 -0.74 -14.68 -20.64
CA ILE A 49 -1.52 -15.42 -19.64
C ILE A 49 -0.60 -15.85 -18.49
N ASN A 50 -1.09 -15.70 -17.24
CA ASN A 50 -0.39 -16.11 -16.01
C ASN A 50 1.02 -15.52 -15.84
N LYS A 51 1.30 -14.37 -16.45
CA LYS A 51 2.63 -13.76 -16.41
C LYS A 51 2.57 -12.30 -15.99
N ARG A 52 3.45 -11.94 -15.05
CA ARG A 52 3.75 -10.55 -14.72
C ARG A 52 4.72 -10.00 -15.77
N SER A 53 4.21 -9.16 -16.66
CA SER A 53 5.02 -8.49 -17.69
C SER A 53 5.39 -7.06 -17.27
N HIS A 54 6.48 -6.54 -17.83
CA HIS A 54 6.82 -5.13 -17.79
C HIS A 54 6.02 -4.31 -18.83
N ASP A 55 5.29 -4.97 -19.72
CA ASP A 55 4.42 -4.29 -20.69
C ASP A 55 3.26 -3.58 -20.02
N TRP A 56 2.83 -4.04 -18.84
CA TRP A 56 1.68 -3.53 -18.09
C TRP A 56 2.13 -3.11 -16.69
N LEU A 57 2.34 -1.82 -16.51
CA LEU A 57 2.86 -1.23 -15.27
C LEU A 57 1.75 -0.54 -14.50
N LYS A 58 1.58 -0.92 -13.23
CA LYS A 58 0.71 -0.19 -12.30
C LYS A 58 1.50 0.97 -11.67
N VAL A 59 0.92 2.15 -11.70
CA VAL A 59 1.43 3.35 -11.01
C VAL A 59 0.38 3.73 -9.97
N ILE A 60 0.74 3.60 -8.69
CA ILE A 60 -0.22 3.68 -7.58
C ILE A 60 -0.05 5.02 -6.87
N ASN A 61 -1.18 5.68 -6.61
CA ASN A 61 -1.27 6.86 -5.76
C ASN A 61 -1.19 6.45 -4.28
N TYR A 62 0.01 6.13 -3.81
CA TYR A 62 0.22 5.78 -2.41
C TYR A 62 0.08 7.02 -1.52
N GLN A 63 -0.60 6.83 -0.40
CA GLN A 63 -0.58 7.74 0.73
C GLN A 63 0.55 7.38 1.67
N TYR A 64 1.07 8.37 2.39
CA TYR A 64 2.18 8.21 3.34
C TYR A 64 1.77 8.75 4.69
N GLU A 65 2.18 8.07 5.74
CA GLU A 65 1.94 8.54 7.10
C GLU A 65 3.09 8.12 8.02
N ASN A 66 3.40 8.95 9.00
CA ASN A 66 4.32 8.58 10.08
C ASN A 66 3.50 7.98 11.22
N VAL A 67 3.88 6.78 11.65
CA VAL A 67 3.20 6.04 12.71
C VAL A 67 4.21 5.45 13.68
N TYR A 68 3.78 5.25 14.91
CA TYR A 68 4.55 4.54 15.92
C TYR A 68 4.35 3.04 15.81
N ILE A 69 5.39 2.29 16.14
CA ILE A 69 5.33 0.85 16.30
C ILE A 69 5.04 0.54 17.76
N SER A 70 3.88 -0.07 18.01
CA SER A 70 3.36 -0.36 19.35
C SER A 70 3.38 -1.84 19.69
N GLY A 71 3.78 -2.71 18.76
CA GLY A 71 3.85 -4.13 19.04
C GLY A 71 4.35 -4.98 17.88
N LEU A 72 4.68 -6.23 18.21
CA LEU A 72 5.13 -7.28 17.31
C LEU A 72 4.23 -8.50 17.47
N ARG A 73 3.71 -9.02 16.36
CA ARG A 73 3.00 -10.30 16.29
C ARG A 73 4.00 -11.46 16.42
N LYS A 74 3.66 -12.45 17.24
CA LYS A 74 4.55 -13.58 17.57
C LYS A 74 4.63 -14.68 16.50
N ASP A 75 3.53 -14.89 15.77
CA ASP A 75 3.40 -15.99 14.81
C ASP A 75 4.10 -15.64 13.48
N GLU A 76 3.38 -15.02 12.55
CA GLU A 76 3.98 -14.41 11.37
C GLU A 76 4.33 -12.93 11.61
N PHE A 77 5.32 -12.44 10.86
CA PHE A 77 5.76 -11.05 10.97
C PHE A 77 4.58 -10.08 10.81
N GLY A 78 4.43 -9.19 11.78
CA GLY A 78 3.43 -8.12 11.75
C GLY A 78 3.74 -7.12 12.84
N LEU A 79 3.74 -5.84 12.51
CA LEU A 79 3.97 -4.77 13.48
C LEU A 79 2.67 -4.00 13.72
N LEU A 80 2.26 -3.89 14.99
CA LEU A 80 1.15 -3.04 15.38
C LEU A 80 1.56 -1.58 15.21
N LEU A 81 0.68 -0.81 14.57
CA LEU A 81 0.88 0.61 14.31
C LEU A 81 -0.02 1.42 15.23
N ASN A 82 0.44 2.61 15.63
CA ASN A 82 -0.36 3.64 16.30
C ASN A 82 -0.13 4.99 15.62
N PHE A 83 -1.20 5.76 15.42
CA PHE A 83 -1.10 7.19 15.14
C PHE A 83 -0.58 7.95 16.36
N ASP A 84 -0.18 9.21 16.17
CA ASP A 84 0.26 10.10 17.25
C ASP A 84 -0.81 10.29 18.35
N ASN A 85 -2.09 10.18 18.00
CA ASN A 85 -3.22 10.23 18.95
C ASN A 85 -3.53 8.88 19.64
N GLY A 86 -2.70 7.85 19.44
CA GLY A 86 -2.88 6.51 20.00
C GLY A 86 -3.88 5.62 19.25
N LYS A 87 -4.56 6.12 18.22
CA LYS A 87 -5.50 5.29 17.43
C LYS A 87 -4.73 4.26 16.60
N TYR A 88 -5.26 3.04 16.56
CA TYR A 88 -4.74 1.94 15.76
C TYR A 88 -5.12 2.07 14.26
N PRO A 89 -4.15 2.21 13.32
CA PRO A 89 -4.39 2.21 11.88
C PRO A 89 -4.32 0.83 11.23
N GLY A 90 -3.86 -0.22 11.91
CA GLY A 90 -3.67 -1.53 11.27
C GLY A 90 -2.32 -2.18 11.58
N LEU A 91 -2.10 -3.31 10.91
CA LEU A 91 -0.89 -4.12 11.03
C LEU A 91 -0.01 -3.92 9.80
N LEU A 92 1.29 -3.74 10.00
CA LEU A 92 2.29 -3.72 8.94
C LEU A 92 2.91 -5.10 8.76
N GLU A 93 2.60 -5.75 7.65
CA GLU A 93 3.06 -7.11 7.32
C GLU A 93 4.19 -7.10 6.27
N PHE A 94 4.26 -6.02 5.48
CA PHE A 94 5.23 -5.87 4.41
C PHE A 94 6.36 -4.92 4.83
N MET A 95 7.54 -5.50 5.07
CA MET A 95 8.78 -4.78 5.37
C MET A 95 9.95 -5.47 4.66
N PRO A 96 10.90 -4.75 4.06
CA PRO A 96 12.10 -5.36 3.49
C PRO A 96 12.94 -6.08 4.55
N THR A 97 13.57 -7.19 4.18
CA THR A 97 14.37 -8.03 5.08
C THR A 97 15.45 -7.26 5.87
N PRO A 98 16.21 -6.31 5.29
CA PRO A 98 17.18 -5.52 6.05
C PRO A 98 16.53 -4.74 7.19
N ASN A 99 15.41 -4.06 6.93
CA ASN A 99 14.69 -3.27 7.93
C ASN A 99 14.07 -4.15 9.02
N LYS A 100 13.61 -5.36 8.68
CA LYS A 100 13.17 -6.35 9.68
C LYS A 100 14.32 -6.69 10.63
N LYS A 101 15.53 -6.94 10.11
CA LYS A 101 16.70 -7.24 10.92
C LYS A 101 17.04 -6.08 11.87
N ASP A 102 16.97 -4.85 11.38
CA ASP A 102 17.25 -3.68 12.22
C ASP A 102 16.21 -3.50 13.33
N PHE A 103 14.93 -3.71 13.03
CA PHE A 103 13.89 -3.77 14.06
C PHE A 103 14.19 -4.84 15.12
N TYR A 104 14.53 -6.07 14.69
CA TYR A 104 14.80 -7.18 15.60
C TYR A 104 16.04 -7.00 16.50
N LYS A 105 16.96 -6.10 16.15
CA LYS A 105 18.12 -5.76 16.99
C LYS A 105 17.74 -4.91 18.20
N GLN A 106 16.73 -4.05 18.07
CA GLN A 106 16.42 -3.03 19.08
C GLN A 106 15.08 -3.21 19.79
N TYR A 107 14.10 -3.95 19.22
CA TYR A 107 12.74 -4.00 19.75
C TYR A 107 12.63 -4.46 21.22
N ARG A 108 13.58 -5.29 21.68
CA ARG A 108 13.59 -5.82 23.05
C ARG A 108 13.70 -4.73 24.11
N ASP A 109 14.40 -3.65 23.81
CA ASP A 109 14.58 -2.50 24.71
C ASP A 109 13.27 -1.70 24.90
N PHE A 110 12.26 -1.98 24.09
CA PHE A 110 10.97 -1.29 24.11
C PHE A 110 9.84 -2.17 24.67
N ILE A 111 10.07 -3.41 25.08
CA ILE A 111 8.99 -4.31 25.54
C ILE A 111 8.35 -3.76 26.82
N THR A 112 7.01 -3.68 26.82
CA THR A 112 6.22 -3.25 27.98
C THR A 112 5.40 -4.39 28.57
N GLU A 113 4.72 -5.15 27.72
CA GLU A 113 3.86 -6.26 28.10
C GLU A 113 3.80 -7.30 26.97
N GLU A 114 3.33 -8.50 27.28
CA GLU A 114 3.27 -9.60 26.33
C GLU A 114 2.04 -10.46 26.64
N ASN A 115 1.33 -10.88 25.58
CA ASN A 115 0.25 -11.87 25.67
C ASN A 115 0.51 -13.01 24.68
N ASP A 116 -0.41 -13.97 24.56
CA ASP A 116 -0.23 -15.15 23.69
C ASP A 116 0.02 -14.81 22.21
N LYS A 117 -0.40 -13.63 21.73
CA LYS A 117 -0.36 -13.25 20.31
C LYS A 117 0.63 -12.13 19.99
N PHE A 118 0.85 -11.22 20.92
CA PHE A 118 1.60 -9.99 20.70
C PHE A 118 2.59 -9.70 21.83
N ILE A 119 3.72 -9.12 21.44
CA ILE A 119 4.65 -8.41 22.32
C ILE A 119 4.37 -6.92 22.11
N TYR A 120 3.94 -6.22 23.14
CA TYR A 120 3.65 -4.80 23.07
C TYR A 120 4.90 -3.99 23.39
N LEU A 121 5.06 -2.89 22.68
CA LEU A 121 6.23 -2.03 22.71
C LEU A 121 5.83 -0.62 23.13
N ASN A 122 6.69 0.01 23.93
CA ASN A 122 6.64 1.44 24.18
C ASN A 122 6.77 2.17 22.83
N PRO A 123 5.78 2.99 22.40
CA PRO A 123 5.70 3.57 21.06
C PRO A 123 6.70 4.73 20.89
N LYS A 124 8.00 4.43 20.94
CA LYS A 124 9.09 5.37 20.65
C LYS A 124 9.64 5.21 19.24
N LEU A 125 9.47 4.03 18.63
CA LEU A 125 9.92 3.75 17.28
C LEU A 125 8.91 4.32 16.28
N LYS A 126 9.29 5.38 15.56
CA LYS A 126 8.46 5.98 14.50
C LYS A 126 8.92 5.47 13.14
N ALA A 127 7.96 5.16 12.28
CA ALA A 127 8.21 4.69 10.92
C ALA A 127 7.27 5.40 9.95
N LYS A 128 7.80 5.75 8.78
CA LYS A 128 6.99 6.17 7.65
C LYS A 128 6.50 4.94 6.92
N VAL A 129 5.19 4.88 6.73
CA VAL A 129 4.53 3.79 6.00
C VAL A 129 3.83 4.34 4.78
N LYS A 130 3.76 3.54 3.73
CA LYS A 130 2.91 3.80 2.58
C LYS A 130 1.71 2.86 2.57
N TYR A 131 0.57 3.34 2.15
CA TYR A 131 -0.69 2.58 2.06
C TYR A 131 -1.51 3.07 0.87
N ARG A 132 -2.53 2.29 0.44
CA ARG A 132 -3.36 2.69 -0.72
C ARG A 132 -4.34 3.78 -0.35
N ASN A 133 -5.20 3.49 0.61
CA ASN A 133 -6.24 4.38 1.09
C ASN A 133 -6.68 3.96 2.51
N LEU A 134 -7.44 4.82 3.18
CA LEU A 134 -8.12 4.45 4.41
C LEU A 134 -9.37 3.63 4.09
N THR A 135 -9.59 2.58 4.88
CA THR A 135 -10.88 1.86 4.89
C THR A 135 -11.95 2.71 5.58
N LYS A 136 -13.23 2.33 5.45
CA LYS A 136 -14.34 2.99 6.16
C LYS A 136 -14.15 3.04 7.70
N LYS A 137 -13.35 2.13 8.26
CA LYS A 137 -13.01 2.09 9.69
C LYS A 137 -11.78 2.95 10.06
N GLY A 138 -11.16 3.62 9.08
CA GLY A 138 -9.95 4.41 9.28
C GLY A 138 -8.68 3.58 9.43
N LEU A 139 -8.67 2.35 8.90
CA LEU A 139 -7.47 1.49 8.86
C LEU A 139 -6.74 1.64 7.52
N PHE A 140 -5.42 1.51 7.51
CA PHE A 140 -4.60 1.48 6.30
C PHE A 140 -4.88 0.23 5.47
N ARG A 141 -5.10 0.41 4.16
CA ARG A 141 -5.17 -0.69 3.20
C ARG A 141 -3.77 -1.06 2.71
N VAL A 142 -3.34 -2.28 3.05
CA VAL A 142 -2.06 -2.90 2.65
C VAL A 142 -0.86 -1.97 2.97
N PRO A 143 -0.65 -1.61 4.24
CA PRO A 143 0.49 -0.78 4.62
C PRO A 143 1.81 -1.51 4.39
N SER A 144 2.83 -0.77 3.97
CA SER A 144 4.18 -1.24 3.75
C SER A 144 5.18 -0.24 4.32
N PHE A 145 6.26 -0.76 4.88
CA PHE A 145 7.36 0.07 5.38
C PHE A 145 8.01 0.88 4.25
N VAL A 146 8.39 2.12 4.56
CA VAL A 146 9.18 2.99 3.68
C VAL A 146 10.53 3.25 4.32
N GLU A 147 10.55 3.89 5.49
CA GLU A 147 11.76 4.30 6.21
C GLU A 147 11.46 4.50 7.69
N TRP A 148 12.51 4.50 8.52
CA TRP A 148 12.41 4.93 9.91
C TRP A 148 12.25 6.46 9.94
N ALA A 149 11.34 6.95 10.77
CA ALA A 149 11.11 8.38 10.94
C ALA A 149 11.82 8.85 12.22
N SER A 150 12.49 10.00 12.15
CA SER A 150 13.14 10.67 13.29
C SER A 150 12.13 11.31 14.23
#